data_AF-A0A1S3CTK0-F1
#
_entry.id   AF-A0A1S3CTK0-F1
#
_cell.length_a   1.000
_cell.length_b   1.000
_cell.length_c   1.000
_cell.angle_alpha   90.00
_cell.angle_beta   90.00
_cell.angle_gamma   90.00
#
_symmetry.space_group_name_H-M   'P 1'
#
loop_
_entity.id
_entity.type
_entity.pdbx_description
1 polymer ?
#
loop_
_entity_poly.entity_id
_entity_poly.type
_entity_poly.pdbx_seq_one_letter_code
_entity_poly.pdbx_strand_id
1 'polypeptide(L)'
;MESIGVLMTCPMNAYLEQELDKRFNLYKFWQFPQRTQFLTEHCNSIRAVVGNASAGADATLIDALPKLEIVSSFSVGLDKIDLKKCKEKGIRVTNTPDVLTEDVADLAIGLIIAVLRRLCECDRYIRSGKWKIGNYKLTTKVLCFC
;
A
#
# COMPACT_ATOMS: atom_id res chain seq x y z
N MET A 1 -16.49 23.76 14.28
CA MET A 1 -15.11 23.26 14.13
C MET A 1 -15.01 22.79 12.69
N GLU A 2 -14.24 23.46 11.83
CA GLU A 2 -14.19 23.11 10.40
C GLU A 2 -13.59 21.71 10.23
N SER A 3 -14.35 20.81 9.60
CA SER A 3 -13.89 19.44 9.36
C SER A 3 -12.83 19.44 8.26
N ILE A 4 -11.66 18.89 8.54
CA ILE A 4 -10.53 18.83 7.62
C ILE A 4 -10.85 17.83 6.50
N GLY A 5 -10.69 18.23 5.24
CA GLY A 5 -10.84 17.34 4.09
C GLY A 5 -9.62 16.43 3.90
N VAL A 6 -9.88 15.12 3.84
CA VAL A 6 -8.84 14.09 3.63
C VAL A 6 -9.18 13.30 2.37
N LEU A 7 -8.25 13.24 1.41
CA LEU A 7 -8.38 12.44 0.20
C LEU A 7 -7.66 11.10 0.37
N MET A 8 -8.39 9.99 0.29
CA MET A 8 -7.84 8.64 0.29
C MET A 8 -7.75 8.12 -1.15
N THR A 9 -6.56 7.70 -1.58
CA THR A 9 -6.27 7.44 -3.01
C THR A 9 -6.85 6.13 -3.55
N CYS A 10 -6.96 5.10 -2.71
CA CYS A 10 -7.46 3.77 -3.05
C CYS A 10 -8.01 3.03 -1.81
N PRO A 11 -8.89 2.03 -1.97
CA PRO A 11 -9.39 1.25 -0.84
C PRO A 11 -8.26 0.33 -0.34
N MET A 12 -7.56 0.75 0.71
CA MET A 12 -6.38 0.04 1.23
C MET A 12 -6.66 -0.78 2.50
N ASN A 13 -7.48 -0.27 3.42
CA ASN A 13 -7.77 -0.93 4.69
C ASN A 13 -9.10 -0.41 5.27
N ALA A 14 -10.01 -1.32 5.62
CA ALA A 14 -11.35 -0.97 6.10
C ALA A 14 -11.33 -0.25 7.46
N TYR A 15 -10.43 -0.63 8.35
CA TYR A 15 -10.27 0.03 9.65
C TYR A 15 -9.78 1.46 9.47
N LEU A 16 -8.73 1.68 8.65
CA LEU A 16 -8.24 3.01 8.34
C LEU A 16 -9.33 3.89 7.73
N GLU A 17 -10.09 3.36 6.77
CA GLU A 17 -11.20 4.09 6.15
C GLU A 17 -12.25 4.52 7.19
N GLN A 18 -12.70 3.60 8.06
CA GLN A 18 -13.65 3.90 9.13
C GLN A 18 -13.12 4.95 10.12
N GLU A 19 -11.85 4.84 10.51
CA GLU A 19 -11.25 5.75 11.47
C GLU A 19 -11.04 7.16 10.88
N LEU A 20 -10.76 7.26 9.57
CA LEU A 20 -10.70 8.54 8.85
C LEU A 20 -12.09 9.16 8.71
N ASP A 21 -13.10 8.39 8.32
CA ASP A 21 -14.49 8.85 8.14
C ASP A 21 -15.11 9.40 9.44
N LYS A 22 -14.74 8.82 10.59
CA LYS A 22 -15.16 9.31 11.92
C LYS A 22 -14.52 10.64 12.32
N ARG A 23 -13.31 10.94 11.85
CA ARG A 23 -12.48 12.06 12.34
C ARG A 23 -12.39 13.22 11.35
N PHE A 24 -12.61 12.97 10.07
CA PHE A 24 -12.36 13.88 8.98
C PHE A 24 -13.48 13.84 7.94
N ASN A 25 -13.53 14.85 7.07
CA ASN A 25 -14.35 14.79 5.88
C ASN A 25 -13.62 13.96 4.80
N LEU A 26 -13.97 12.68 4.71
CA LEU A 26 -13.26 11.70 3.88
C LEU A 26 -13.76 11.70 2.43
N TYR A 27 -12.83 11.99 1.51
CA TYR A 27 -13.03 11.85 0.08
C TYR A 27 -12.38 10.55 -0.43
N LYS A 28 -13.19 9.67 -1.02
CA LYS A 28 -12.76 8.34 -1.51
C LYS A 28 -12.48 8.41 -3.00
N PHE A 29 -11.22 8.52 -3.40
CA PHE A 29 -10.86 8.88 -4.77
C PHE A 29 -11.31 7.87 -5.84
N TRP A 30 -11.50 6.60 -5.46
CA TRP A 30 -11.98 5.53 -6.34
C TRP A 30 -13.49 5.58 -6.61
N GLN A 31 -14.27 6.34 -5.84
CA GLN A 31 -15.70 6.51 -6.07
C GLN A 31 -16.01 7.55 -7.15
N PHE A 32 -15.00 8.31 -7.60
CA PHE A 32 -15.16 9.38 -8.58
C PHE A 32 -14.54 8.97 -9.92
N PRO A 33 -15.36 8.60 -10.93
CA PRO A 33 -14.85 8.28 -12.26
C PRO A 33 -14.22 9.50 -12.95
N GLN A 34 -14.81 10.69 -12.78
CA GLN A 34 -14.29 11.96 -13.33
C GLN A 34 -13.37 12.67 -12.32
N ARG A 35 -12.16 12.14 -12.15
CA ARG A 35 -11.17 12.65 -11.16
C ARG A 35 -10.82 14.12 -11.33
N THR A 36 -10.68 14.60 -12.56
CA THR A 36 -10.30 16.00 -12.82
C THR A 36 -11.37 16.97 -12.33
N GLN A 37 -12.64 16.68 -12.62
CA GLN A 37 -13.77 17.51 -12.17
C GLN A 37 -13.87 17.52 -10.64
N PHE A 38 -13.77 16.35 -10.02
CA PHE A 38 -13.74 16.21 -8.56
C PHE A 38 -12.64 17.07 -7.93
N LEU A 39 -11.43 17.03 -8.49
CA LEU A 39 -10.31 17.84 -8.00
C LEU A 39 -10.59 19.34 -8.17
N THR A 40 -11.20 19.77 -9.29
CA THR A 40 -11.60 21.17 -9.46
C THR A 40 -12.63 21.62 -8.41
N GLU A 41 -13.63 20.79 -8.13
CA GLU A 41 -14.70 21.11 -7.18
C GLU A 41 -14.21 21.14 -5.72
N HIS A 42 -13.27 20.25 -5.36
CA HIS A 42 -12.81 20.09 -3.98
C HIS A 42 -11.37 20.57 -3.72
N CYS A 43 -10.71 21.21 -4.68
CA CYS A 43 -9.30 21.63 -4.61
C CYS A 43 -8.94 22.41 -3.33
N ASN A 44 -9.86 23.26 -2.84
CA ASN A 44 -9.64 24.08 -1.66
C ASN A 44 -10.05 23.41 -0.34
N SER A 45 -10.75 22.27 -0.40
CA SER A 45 -11.27 21.57 0.79
C SER A 45 -10.30 20.49 1.31
N ILE A 46 -9.48 19.91 0.43
CA ILE A 46 -8.57 18.83 0.78
C ILE A 46 -7.27 19.41 1.33
N ARG A 47 -6.94 19.04 2.57
CA ARG A 47 -5.72 19.45 3.28
C ARG A 47 -4.76 18.30 3.54
N ALA A 48 -5.23 17.06 3.43
CA ALA A 48 -4.39 15.87 3.57
C ALA A 48 -4.69 14.84 2.48
N VAL A 49 -3.66 14.12 2.04
CA VAL A 49 -3.77 12.95 1.17
C VAL A 49 -3.27 11.72 1.92
N VAL A 50 -4.03 10.63 1.85
CA VAL A 50 -3.66 9.31 2.37
C VAL A 50 -3.45 8.35 1.20
N GLY A 51 -2.21 7.93 1.01
CA GLY A 51 -1.78 7.05 -0.07
C GLY A 51 -1.22 5.72 0.43
N ASN A 52 -0.77 4.87 -0.49
CA ASN A 52 -0.01 3.65 -0.20
C ASN A 52 1.02 3.37 -1.31
N ALA A 53 1.65 2.19 -1.28
CA ALA A 53 2.64 1.77 -2.27
C ALA A 53 2.10 1.66 -3.72
N SER A 54 0.78 1.57 -3.90
CA SER A 54 0.15 1.49 -5.23
C SER A 54 -0.29 2.86 -5.76
N ALA A 55 -0.80 3.73 -4.89
CA ALA A 55 -1.31 5.05 -5.26
C ALA A 55 -0.93 6.10 -4.19
N GLY A 56 -0.06 7.04 -4.56
CA GLY A 56 0.40 8.13 -3.70
C GLY A 56 -0.05 9.50 -4.23
N ALA A 57 0.82 10.50 -4.13
CA ALA A 57 0.58 11.87 -4.59
C ALA A 57 1.67 12.30 -5.57
N ASP A 58 1.38 12.22 -6.87
CA ASP A 58 2.26 12.71 -7.92
C ASP A 58 2.20 14.25 -8.04
N ALA A 59 3.08 14.81 -8.89
CA ALA A 59 3.14 16.25 -9.12
C ALA A 59 1.80 16.85 -9.55
N THR A 60 1.05 16.13 -10.40
CA THR A 60 -0.24 16.59 -10.94
C THR A 60 -1.29 16.68 -9.83
N LEU A 61 -1.38 15.68 -8.96
CA LEU A 61 -2.29 15.71 -7.82
C LEU A 61 -1.91 16.81 -6.82
N ILE A 62 -0.61 16.97 -6.54
CA ILE A 62 -0.10 18.02 -5.66
C ILE A 62 -0.38 19.43 -6.23
N ASP A 63 -0.37 19.59 -7.55
CA ASP A 63 -0.73 20.85 -8.20
C ASP A 63 -2.23 21.14 -8.19
N ALA A 64 -3.07 20.10 -8.26
CA ALA A 64 -4.51 20.24 -8.20
C ALA A 64 -5.04 20.60 -6.79
N LEU A 65 -4.23 20.41 -5.74
CA LEU A 65 -4.63 20.61 -4.34
C LEU A 65 -3.83 21.76 -3.69
N PRO A 66 -4.19 23.04 -3.94
CA PRO A 66 -3.44 24.20 -3.45
C PRO A 66 -3.44 24.37 -1.93
N LYS A 67 -4.35 23.68 -1.21
CA LYS A 67 -4.44 23.70 0.26
C LYS A 67 -3.86 22.45 0.92
N LEU A 68 -3.18 21.59 0.15
CA LEU A 68 -2.55 20.39 0.67
C LEU A 68 -1.44 20.75 1.67
N GLU A 69 -1.48 20.15 2.85
CA GLU A 69 -0.52 20.39 3.94
C GLU A 69 0.31 19.14 4.26
N ILE A 70 -0.25 17.95 4.04
CA ILE A 70 0.40 16.67 4.37
C ILE A 70 0.00 15.54 3.42
N VAL A 71 0.98 14.69 3.07
CA VAL A 71 0.76 13.38 2.46
C VAL A 71 1.21 12.30 3.45
N SER A 72 0.27 11.48 3.90
CA SER A 72 0.55 10.36 4.81
C SER A 72 0.43 9.04 4.06
N SER A 73 1.53 8.30 3.95
CA SER A 73 1.59 7.03 3.24
C SER A 73 1.35 5.85 4.18
N PHE A 74 0.39 5.00 3.84
CA PHE A 74 0.20 3.66 4.39
C PHE A 74 1.17 2.66 3.71
N SER A 75 2.46 2.98 3.82
CA SER A 75 3.58 2.20 3.32
C SER A 75 4.88 2.73 3.90
N VAL A 76 5.96 1.93 3.86
CA VAL A 76 7.32 2.43 4.09
C VAL A 76 7.85 3.17 2.85
N GLY A 77 7.69 2.55 1.68
CA GLY A 77 8.14 3.11 0.40
C GLY A 77 7.37 4.38 0.03
N LEU A 78 8.08 5.34 -0.57
CA LEU A 78 7.57 6.66 -0.93
C LEU A 78 7.60 6.93 -2.44
N ASP A 79 7.86 5.92 -3.26
CA ASP A 79 8.09 6.03 -4.72
C ASP A 79 6.88 6.59 -5.49
N LYS A 80 5.68 6.54 -4.88
CA LYS A 80 4.44 7.09 -5.44
C LYS A 80 4.15 8.52 -5.01
N ILE A 81 5.03 9.15 -4.23
CA ILE A 81 4.90 10.52 -3.78
C ILE A 81 6.02 11.36 -4.42
N ASP A 82 5.67 12.46 -5.07
CA ASP A 82 6.68 13.41 -5.56
C ASP A 82 7.24 14.21 -4.37
N LEU A 83 8.28 13.66 -3.74
CA LEU A 83 8.94 14.26 -2.58
C LEU A 83 9.55 15.63 -2.90
N LYS A 84 10.02 15.83 -4.14
CA LYS A 84 10.61 17.11 -4.57
C LYS A 84 9.53 18.18 -4.59
N LYS A 85 8.39 17.89 -5.23
CA LYS A 85 7.24 18.79 -5.29
C LYS A 85 6.65 19.08 -3.92
N CYS A 86 6.53 18.06 -3.06
CA CYS A 86 6.11 18.26 -1.67
C CYS A 86 7.02 19.24 -0.93
N LYS A 87 8.34 19.09 -1.07
CA LYS A 87 9.32 19.99 -0.46
C LYS A 87 9.21 21.42 -1.02
N GLU A 88 9.08 21.58 -2.33
CA GLU A 88 8.90 22.88 -2.99
C GLU A 88 7.67 23.64 -2.49
N LYS A 89 6.59 22.91 -2.18
CA LYS A 89 5.33 23.50 -1.68
C LYS A 89 5.20 23.56 -0.15
N GLY A 90 6.20 23.08 0.60
CA GLY A 90 6.14 23.02 2.06
C GLY A 90 5.15 21.98 2.61
N ILE A 91 4.84 20.94 1.82
CA ILE A 91 3.93 19.86 2.17
C ILE A 91 4.70 18.81 2.97
N ARG A 92 4.18 18.43 4.15
CA ARG A 92 4.79 17.37 4.97
C ARG A 92 4.54 15.99 4.36
N VAL A 93 5.47 15.07 4.57
CA VAL A 93 5.31 13.67 4.17
C VAL A 93 5.59 12.77 5.36
N THR A 94 4.71 11.80 5.61
CA THR A 94 4.90 10.77 6.63
C THR A 94 4.70 9.38 6.03
N ASN A 95 5.35 8.37 6.60
CA ASN A 95 5.25 6.97 6.22
C ASN A 95 5.08 6.09 7.47
N THR A 96 5.09 4.77 7.32
CA THR A 96 4.96 3.81 8.44
C THR A 96 6.23 2.96 8.60
N PRO A 97 7.38 3.55 9.00
CA PRO A 97 8.63 2.82 9.20
C PRO A 97 8.51 1.82 10.35
N ASP A 98 9.39 0.82 10.35
CA ASP A 98 9.62 -0.18 11.40
C ASP A 98 8.49 -1.18 11.66
N VAL A 99 7.22 -0.77 11.60
CA VAL A 99 6.05 -1.60 11.99
C VAL A 99 5.78 -2.81 11.09
N LEU A 100 6.41 -2.89 9.91
CA LEU A 100 6.25 -3.97 8.95
C LEU A 100 7.56 -4.71 8.62
N THR A 101 8.64 -4.37 9.32
CA THR A 101 9.97 -4.93 9.06
C THR A 101 10.01 -6.44 9.29
N GLU A 102 9.45 -6.89 10.42
CA GLU A 102 9.47 -8.31 10.81
C GLU A 102 8.58 -9.15 9.87
N ASP A 103 7.35 -8.71 9.59
CA ASP A 103 6.44 -9.42 8.68
C ASP A 103 7.01 -9.57 7.26
N VAL A 104 7.67 -8.53 6.74
CA VAL A 104 8.33 -8.59 5.44
C VAL A 104 9.53 -9.54 5.46
N ALA A 105 10.31 -9.56 6.55
CA ALA A 105 11.41 -10.49 6.72
C ALA A 105 10.94 -11.96 6.78
N ASP A 106 9.88 -12.23 7.56
CA ASP A 106 9.26 -13.54 7.68
C ASP A 106 8.75 -14.04 6.33
N LEU A 107 8.10 -13.16 5.55
CA LEU A 107 7.66 -13.50 4.20
C LEU A 107 8.84 -13.79 3.27
N ALA A 108 9.94 -13.05 3.36
CA ALA A 108 11.13 -13.29 2.55
C ALA A 108 11.71 -14.69 2.81
N ILE A 109 11.88 -15.08 4.07
CA ILE A 109 12.33 -16.42 4.44
C ILE A 109 11.30 -17.49 4.03
N GLY A 110 10.02 -17.23 4.26
CA GLY A 110 8.93 -18.11 3.84
C GLY A 110 8.94 -18.38 2.34
N LEU A 111 9.16 -17.35 1.52
CA LEU A 111 9.29 -17.47 0.07
C LEU A 111 10.52 -18.29 -0.35
N ILE A 112 11.66 -18.08 0.29
CA ILE A 112 12.89 -18.88 0.05
C ILE A 112 12.60 -20.37 0.29
N ILE A 113 11.98 -20.71 1.43
CA ILE A 113 11.64 -22.09 1.76
C ILE A 113 10.59 -22.63 0.76
N ALA A 114 9.55 -21.85 0.46
CA ALA A 114 8.47 -22.25 -0.43
C ALA A 114 8.98 -22.59 -1.84
N VAL A 115 9.95 -21.82 -2.36
CA VAL A 115 10.56 -22.05 -3.67
C VAL A 115 11.51 -23.25 -3.64
N LEU A 116 12.50 -23.26 -2.73
CA LEU A 116 13.53 -24.30 -2.70
C LEU A 116 12.98 -25.68 -2.35
N ARG A 117 12.03 -25.73 -1.41
CA ARG A 117 11.35 -26.97 -0.99
C ARG A 117 10.09 -27.27 -1.79
N ARG A 118 9.78 -26.45 -2.78
CA ARG A 118 8.61 -26.60 -3.66
C ARG A 118 7.31 -26.76 -2.85
N LEU A 119 7.18 -26.07 -1.71
CA LEU A 119 6.09 -26.28 -0.74
C LEU A 119 4.71 -26.19 -1.40
N CYS A 120 4.49 -25.16 -2.21
CA CYS A 120 3.20 -24.96 -2.89
C CYS A 120 2.92 -26.04 -3.94
N GLU A 121 3.94 -26.62 -4.58
CA GLU A 121 3.76 -27.76 -5.50
C GLU A 121 3.45 -29.05 -4.73
N CYS A 122 4.13 -29.28 -3.60
CA CYS A 122 3.87 -30.42 -2.72
C CYS A 122 2.45 -30.39 -2.15
N ASP A 123 1.96 -29.24 -1.69
CA ASP A 123 0.56 -29.08 -1.24
C ASP A 123 -0.43 -29.45 -2.35
N ARG A 124 -0.24 -28.90 -3.57
CA ARG A 124 -1.09 -29.26 -4.73
C ARG A 124 -1.00 -30.75 -5.07
N TYR A 125 0.18 -31.36 -4.98
CA TYR A 125 0.39 -32.78 -5.25
C TYR A 125 -0.44 -33.65 -4.30
N ILE A 126 -0.40 -33.35 -3.00
CA ILE A 126 -1.16 -34.07 -1.97
C ILE A 126 -2.67 -33.87 -2.20
N ARG A 127 -3.12 -32.63 -2.42
CA ARG A 127 -4.54 -32.32 -2.68
C ARG A 127 -5.08 -33.02 -3.94
N SER A 128 -4.22 -33.28 -4.92
CA SER A 128 -4.58 -34.04 -6.13
C SER A 128 -4.63 -35.57 -5.95
N GLY A 129 -4.37 -36.08 -4.74
CA GLY A 129 -4.41 -37.52 -4.42
C GLY A 129 -3.23 -38.34 -4.93
N LYS A 130 -2.29 -37.72 -5.66
CA LYS A 130 -1.14 -38.41 -6.27
C LYS A 130 -0.22 -39.07 -5.26
N TRP A 131 -0.22 -38.60 -4.01
CA TRP A 131 0.58 -39.21 -2.96
C TRP A 131 0.19 -40.65 -2.63
N LYS A 132 -1.06 -41.05 -2.91
CA LYS A 132 -1.50 -42.45 -2.80
C LYS A 132 -0.82 -43.37 -3.81
N ILE A 133 -0.31 -42.80 -4.91
CA ILE A 133 0.32 -43.52 -6.01
C ILE A 133 1.84 -43.58 -5.81
N GLY A 134 2.44 -42.54 -5.22
CA GLY A 134 3.87 -42.52 -4.93
C GLY A 134 4.32 -41.23 -4.26
N ASN A 135 5.59 -41.19 -3.84
CA ASN A 135 6.18 -40.03 -3.19
C ASN A 135 6.43 -38.87 -4.16
N TYR A 136 6.39 -37.64 -3.65
CA TYR A 136 6.88 -36.49 -4.40
C TYR A 136 8.40 -36.57 -4.58
N LYS A 137 8.92 -36.00 -5.68
CA LYS A 137 10.36 -35.98 -5.97
C LYS A 137 11.14 -35.21 -4.90
N LEU A 138 12.41 -35.58 -4.71
CA LEU A 138 13.33 -34.81 -3.86
C LEU A 138 13.52 -33.39 -4.40
N THR A 139 13.69 -32.44 -3.49
CA THR A 139 13.80 -31.00 -3.79
C THR A 139 15.15 -30.45 -3.34
N THR A 140 15.39 -29.16 -3.57
CA THR A 140 16.63 -28.47 -3.21
C THR A 140 16.67 -28.18 -1.71
N LYS A 141 17.82 -28.42 -1.05
CA LYS A 141 18.04 -28.02 0.34
C LYS A 141 18.12 -26.50 0.48
N VAL A 142 17.63 -25.94 1.60
CA VAL A 142 17.68 -24.48 1.86
C VAL A 142 19.06 -24.05 2.32
N LEU A 143 19.71 -24.85 3.17
CA LEU A 143 21.06 -24.57 3.65
C LEU A 143 22.08 -25.16 2.65
N CYS A 144 22.62 -24.29 1.81
CA CYS A 144 23.89 -24.54 1.12
C CYS A 144 24.99 -23.83 1.89
N PHE A 145 25.48 -24.46 2.97
CA PHE A 145 26.87 -24.23 3.34
C PHE A 145 27.71 -24.98 2.31
N CYS A 146 28.50 -24.23 1.53
CA CYS A 146 29.70 -24.76 0.88
C CYS A 146 30.74 -25.07 1.95
#